data_AF-A0A1V6M3K1-F1
#
_entry.id   AF-A0A1V6M3K1-F1
#
_cell.length_a   1.000
_cell.length_b   1.000
_cell.length_c   1.000
_cell.angle_alpha   90.00
_cell.angle_beta   90.00
_cell.angle_gamma   90.00
#
_symmetry.space_group_name_H-M   'P 1'
#
loop_
_entity.id
_entity.type
_entity.pdbx_description
1 polymer ?
#
loop_
_entity_poly.entity_id
_entity_poly.type
_entity_poly.pdbx_seq_one_letter_code
_entity_poly.pdbx_strand_id
1 'polypeptide(L)'
;MVFSLDTEAIEAKYSFVGQRTYHPKLLLSVLFYGYATGVRSSRKIEVRCLSDHIFHYLMQCYTPDHRTISDFRKNNLRAIEKYFVDIVRIFSKLGYTRVGKIYSVS
;
A
#
# COMPACT_ATOMS: atom_id res chain seq x y z
N MET A 1 -7.34 1.77 -7.90
CA MET A 1 -6.70 2.78 -7.03
C MET A 1 -5.20 2.78 -7.20
N VAL A 2 -4.46 1.78 -6.70
CA VAL A 2 -2.99 1.72 -6.90
C VAL A 2 -2.59 1.53 -8.36
N PHE A 3 -3.40 0.82 -9.15
CA PHE A 3 -3.17 0.65 -10.59
C PHE A 3 -3.24 1.95 -11.41
N SER A 4 -3.79 3.03 -10.85
CA SER A 4 -3.86 4.34 -11.51
C SER A 4 -2.68 5.25 -11.15
N LEU A 5 -1.81 4.82 -10.23
CA LEU A 5 -0.61 5.55 -9.84
C LEU A 5 0.55 5.21 -10.77
N ASP A 6 1.34 6.23 -11.07
CA ASP A 6 2.66 6.05 -11.66
C ASP A 6 3.65 5.57 -10.57
N THR A 7 3.84 4.25 -10.54
CA THR A 7 4.73 3.56 -9.59
C THR A 7 6.08 3.17 -10.20
N GLU A 8 6.41 3.66 -11.40
CA GLU A 8 7.60 3.25 -12.15
C GLU A 8 8.88 3.45 -11.32
N ALA A 9 9.00 4.58 -10.62
CA ALA A 9 10.17 4.89 -9.79
C ALA A 9 10.38 3.91 -8.61
N ILE A 10 9.32 3.29 -8.09
CA ILE A 10 9.47 2.20 -7.11
C ILE A 10 9.75 0.91 -7.85
N GLU A 11 8.98 0.58 -8.89
CA GLU A 11 9.09 -0.68 -9.65
C GLU A 11 10.50 -0.89 -10.22
N ALA A 12 11.16 0.17 -10.71
CA ALA A 12 12.53 0.11 -11.23
C ALA A 12 13.57 -0.34 -10.18
N LYS A 13 13.27 -0.25 -8.88
CA LYS A 13 14.16 -0.72 -7.80
C LYS A 13 14.01 -2.22 -7.52
N TYR A 14 12.95 -2.84 -8.03
CA TYR A 14 12.59 -4.21 -7.73
C TYR A 14 12.65 -5.05 -9.00
N SER A 15 13.48 -6.08 -8.98
CA SER A 15 13.54 -7.07 -10.05
C SER A 15 12.63 -8.24 -9.74
N PHE A 16 11.97 -8.78 -10.77
CA PHE A 16 11.31 -10.09 -10.70
C PHE A 16 12.31 -11.25 -10.62
N VAL A 17 13.60 -10.99 -10.87
CA VAL A 17 14.67 -11.98 -10.85
C VAL A 17 15.37 -11.93 -9.49
N GLY A 18 15.11 -12.92 -8.65
CA GLY A 18 15.64 -13.05 -7.29
C GLY A 18 14.61 -13.63 -6.32
N GLN A 19 15.04 -14.31 -5.25
CA GLN A 19 14.14 -14.95 -4.30
C GLN A 19 13.20 -13.92 -3.63
N ARG A 20 11.88 -14.10 -3.86
CA ARG A 20 10.77 -13.55 -3.05
C ARG A 20 10.55 -12.04 -3.08
N THR A 21 10.69 -11.38 -4.22
CA THR A 21 10.30 -9.97 -4.32
C THR A 21 8.83 -9.86 -4.75
N TYR A 22 7.95 -9.45 -3.83
CA TYR A 22 6.57 -9.09 -4.19
C TYR A 22 6.57 -7.87 -5.09
N HIS A 23 5.69 -7.85 -6.11
CA HIS A 23 5.54 -6.68 -6.94
C HIS A 23 5.11 -5.47 -6.07
N PRO A 24 5.77 -4.30 -6.18
CA PRO A 24 5.52 -3.16 -5.30
C PRO A 24 4.06 -2.71 -5.24
N LYS A 25 3.31 -2.84 -6.35
CA LYS A 25 1.87 -2.53 -6.36
C LYS A 25 1.04 -3.39 -5.41
N LEU A 26 1.43 -4.64 -5.12
CA LEU A 26 0.72 -5.50 -4.17
C LEU A 26 0.88 -4.96 -2.75
N LEU A 27 2.14 -4.66 -2.36
CA LEU A 27 2.45 -4.12 -1.04
C LEU A 27 1.85 -2.72 -0.84
N LEU A 28 1.87 -1.86 -1.87
CA LEU A 28 1.17 -0.58 -1.85
C LEU A 28 -0.34 -0.75 -1.66
N SER A 29 -0.94 -1.75 -2.32
CA SER A 29 -2.39 -2.00 -2.25
C SER A 29 -2.83 -2.35 -0.83
N VAL A 30 -2.14 -3.28 -0.16
CA VAL A 30 -2.49 -3.64 1.23
C VAL A 30 -2.16 -2.53 2.23
N LEU A 31 -1.11 -1.73 2.00
CA LEU A 31 -0.81 -0.58 2.84
C LEU A 31 -1.91 0.48 2.76
N PHE A 32 -2.30 0.89 1.56
CA PHE A 32 -3.34 1.91 1.40
C PHE A 32 -4.72 1.41 1.83
N TYR A 33 -5.06 0.16 1.52
CA TYR A 33 -6.30 -0.44 2.02
C TYR A 33 -6.31 -0.52 3.55
N GLY A 34 -5.18 -0.91 4.16
CA GLY A 34 -5.00 -0.86 5.61
C GLY A 34 -5.16 0.53 6.19
N TYR A 35 -4.61 1.57 5.55
CA TYR A 35 -4.78 2.95 6.00
C TYR A 35 -6.22 3.44 5.91
N ALA A 36 -6.92 3.10 4.82
CA ALA A 36 -8.33 3.43 4.64
C ALA A 36 -9.25 2.74 5.66
N THR A 37 -8.88 1.54 6.11
CA THR A 37 -9.66 0.71 7.06
C THR A 37 -9.15 0.78 8.50
N GLY A 38 -8.13 1.58 8.80
CA GLY A 38 -7.55 1.73 10.14
C GLY A 38 -6.56 0.63 10.56
N VAL A 39 -6.22 -0.31 9.68
CA VAL A 39 -5.22 -1.36 9.91
C VAL A 39 -3.81 -0.88 9.53
N ARG A 40 -3.07 -0.32 10.50
CA ARG A 40 -1.73 0.29 10.25
C ARG A 40 -0.53 -0.59 10.58
N SER A 41 -0.67 -1.49 11.56
CA SER A 41 0.43 -2.35 12.01
C SER A 41 0.77 -3.38 10.92
N SER A 42 2.07 -3.54 10.60
CA SER A 42 2.52 -4.55 9.63
C SER A 42 2.13 -5.96 10.06
N ARG A 43 2.14 -6.27 11.37
CA ARG A 43 1.65 -7.54 11.91
C ARG A 43 0.15 -7.72 11.72
N LYS A 44 -0.64 -6.66 11.90
CA LYS A 44 -2.08 -6.73 11.64
C LYS A 44 -2.36 -6.90 10.15
N ILE A 45 -1.58 -6.27 9.27
CA ILE A 45 -1.70 -6.45 7.82
C ILE A 45 -1.34 -7.89 7.42
N GLU A 46 -0.24 -8.45 7.94
CA GLU A 46 0.14 -9.86 7.74
C GLU A 46 -1.00 -10.82 8.11
N VAL A 47 -1.58 -10.67 9.30
CA VAL A 47 -2.73 -11.47 9.74
C VAL A 47 -3.94 -11.28 8.81
N ARG A 48 -4.19 -10.06 8.33
CA ARG A 48 -5.28 -9.79 7.40
C ARG A 48 -5.04 -10.40 6.01
N CYS A 49 -3.82 -10.45 5.51
CA CYS A 49 -3.51 -11.17 4.26
C CYS A 49 -3.86 -12.67 4.32
N LEU A 50 -3.98 -13.24 5.52
CA LEU A 50 -4.41 -14.62 5.74
C LEU A 50 -5.91 -14.76 6.03
N SER A 51 -6.51 -13.81 6.74
CA SER A 51 -7.85 -13.95 7.34
C SER A 51 -8.94 -13.11 6.68
N ASP A 52 -8.56 -12.10 5.88
CA ASP A 52 -9.47 -11.13 5.29
C ASP A 52 -9.43 -11.26 3.77
N HIS A 53 -10.59 -11.56 3.18
CA HIS A 53 -10.70 -11.84 1.75
C HIS A 53 -10.23 -10.67 0.87
N ILE A 54 -10.38 -9.41 1.30
CA ILE A 54 -9.95 -8.26 0.50
C ILE A 54 -8.44 -8.16 0.52
N PHE A 55 -7.80 -8.29 1.69
CA PHE A 55 -6.34 -8.31 1.76
C PHE A 55 -5.75 -9.49 0.99
N HIS A 56 -6.35 -10.68 1.11
CA HIS A 56 -5.92 -11.87 0.37
C HIS A 56 -6.02 -11.69 -1.14
N TYR A 57 -7.13 -11.10 -1.62
CA TYR A 57 -7.32 -10.76 -3.03
C TYR A 57 -6.31 -9.71 -3.53
N LEU A 58 -6.09 -8.63 -2.76
CA LEU A 58 -5.12 -7.57 -3.11
C LEU A 58 -3.69 -8.11 -3.20
N MET A 59 -3.35 -9.12 -2.41
CA MET A 59 -2.06 -9.81 -2.47
C MET A 59 -2.00 -10.95 -3.49
N GLN A 60 -3.06 -11.20 -4.28
CA GLN A 60 -3.10 -12.33 -5.21
C GLN A 60 -2.76 -13.67 -4.53
N CYS A 61 -3.34 -13.88 -3.35
CA CYS A 61 -3.13 -15.05 -2.49
C CYS A 61 -1.72 -15.19 -1.89
N TYR A 62 -0.81 -14.23 -2.11
CA TYR A 62 0.46 -14.17 -1.41
C TYR A 62 0.31 -13.70 0.03
N THR A 63 1.20 -14.17 0.91
CA THR A 63 1.18 -13.88 2.35
C THR A 63 2.53 -13.31 2.79
N PRO A 64 2.76 -11.99 2.60
CA PRO A 64 3.99 -11.35 3.02
C PRO A 64 4.06 -11.29 4.55
N ASP A 65 5.24 -11.58 5.10
CA ASP A 65 5.46 -11.41 6.53
C ASP A 65 5.50 -9.93 6.95
N HIS A 66 5.30 -9.65 8.24
CA HIS A 66 5.35 -8.29 8.75
C HIS A 66 6.70 -7.58 8.52
N ARG A 67 7.80 -8.32 8.38
CA ARG A 67 9.13 -7.73 8.13
C ARG A 67 9.17 -7.16 6.73
N THR A 68 8.75 -7.93 5.73
CA THR A 68 8.63 -7.52 4.34
C THR A 68 7.76 -6.27 4.20
N ILE A 69 6.60 -6.26 4.85
CA ILE A 69 5.70 -5.08 4.85
C ILE A 69 6.37 -3.87 5.52
N SER A 70 7.03 -4.08 6.66
CA SER A 70 7.69 -3.01 7.41
C SER A 70 8.87 -2.42 6.64
N ASP A 71 9.72 -3.26 6.06
CA ASP A 71 10.90 -2.86 5.31
C ASP A 71 10.51 -2.17 4.00
N PHE A 72 9.52 -2.69 3.28
CA PHE A 72 8.98 -2.03 2.09
C PHE A 72 8.48 -0.61 2.42
N ARG A 73 7.72 -0.46 3.51
CA ARG A 73 7.21 0.85 3.94
C ARG A 73 8.35 1.78 4.33
N LYS A 74 9.32 1.31 5.12
CA LYS A 74 10.47 2.10 5.57
C LYS A 74 11.32 2.58 4.39
N ASN A 75 11.59 1.68 3.44
CA ASN A 75 12.48 1.97 2.31
C ASN A 75 11.81 2.88 1.25
N ASN A 76 10.49 3.00 1.27
CA ASN A 76 9.73 3.76 0.27
C ASN A 76 8.85 4.88 0.87
N LEU A 77 9.10 5.30 2.12
CA LEU A 77 8.22 6.21 2.87
C LEU A 77 7.86 7.48 2.09
N ARG A 78 8.86 8.18 1.55
CA ARG A 78 8.66 9.42 0.77
C ARG A 78 7.80 9.22 -0.48
N ALA A 79 7.95 8.07 -1.14
CA ALA A 79 7.17 7.75 -2.32
C ALA A 79 5.72 7.39 -1.94
N ILE A 80 5.53 6.64 -0.85
CA ILE A 80 4.21 6.32 -0.30
C ILE A 80 3.45 7.59 0.08
N GLU A 81 4.11 8.57 0.71
CA GLU A 81 3.51 9.87 1.03
C GLU A 81 3.06 10.62 -0.22
N LYS A 82 3.91 10.70 -1.25
CA LYS A 82 3.55 11.30 -2.54
C LYS A 82 2.33 10.62 -3.15
N TYR A 83 2.33 9.29 -3.21
CA TYR A 83 1.23 8.50 -3.76
C TYR A 83 -0.07 8.65 -2.97
N PHE A 84 0.01 8.82 -1.66
CA PHE A 84 -1.16 9.11 -0.84
C PHE A 84 -1.79 10.45 -1.23
N VAL A 85 -0.98 11.49 -1.46
CA VAL A 85 -1.46 12.78 -1.97
C VAL A 85 -2.10 12.63 -3.36
N ASP A 86 -1.47 11.86 -4.25
CA ASP A 86 -2.00 11.63 -5.60
C ASP A 86 -3.33 10.87 -5.56
N ILE A 87 -3.48 9.88 -4.69
CA ILE A 87 -4.75 9.17 -4.43
C ILE A 87 -5.83 10.15 -3.96
N VAL A 88 -5.54 11.00 -2.98
CA VAL A 88 -6.51 11.98 -2.45
C VAL A 88 -6.92 12.98 -3.54
N ARG A 89 -5.98 13.42 -4.38
CA ARG A 89 -6.26 14.28 -5.54
C ARG A 89 -7.15 13.60 -6.58
N ILE A 90 -6.90 12.32 -6.88
CA ILE A 90 -7.74 11.52 -7.79
C ILE A 90 -9.17 11.46 -7.24
N PHE A 91 -9.35 11.14 -5.95
CA PHE A 91 -10.68 11.11 -5.34
C PHE A 91 -11.38 12.47 -5.35
N SER A 92 -10.66 13.55 -5.08
CA SER A 92 -11.20 14.91 -5.14
C SER A 92 -11.67 15.27 -6.55
N LYS A 93 -10.89 14.93 -7.59
CA LYS A 93 -11.28 15.15 -9.01
C LYS A 93 -12.49 14.32 -9.42
N LEU A 94 -12.66 13.14 -8.84
CA LEU A 94 -13.78 12.24 -9.13
C LEU A 94 -15.05 12.58 -8.32
N GLY A 95 -15.07 13.67 -7.54
CA GLY A 95 -16.24 14.13 -6.79
C GLY A 95 -16.47 13.42 -5.45
N TYR A 96 -15.52 12.62 -4.97
CA TYR A 96 -15.61 11.97 -3.65
C TYR A 96 -15.17 12.95 -2.55
N THR A 97 -16.10 13.80 -2.07
CA THR A 97 -15.84 14.90 -1.11
C THR A 97 -15.84 14.50 0.38
N ARG A 98 -15.68 13.21 0.71
CA ARG A 98 -15.59 12.77 2.12
C ARG A 98 -14.25 12.10 2.43
N VAL A 99 -13.18 12.90 2.40
CA VAL A 99 -11.86 12.46 2.88
C VAL A 99 -11.85 12.62 4.40
N GLY A 100 -11.88 11.51 5.14
CA GLY A 100 -11.80 11.51 6.60
C GLY A 100 -10.54 12.25 7.08
N LYS A 101 -10.70 13.03 8.16
CA LYS A 101 -9.65 13.89 8.77
C LYS A 101 -8.27 13.24 8.73
N ILE A 102 -7.39 13.80 7.90
CA ILE A 102 -5.96 13.46 7.90
C ILE A 102 -5.34 14.31 9.03
N TYR A 103 -4.95 13.67 10.13
CA TYR A 103 -4.17 14.35 11.17
C TYR A 103 -2.76 14.57 10.63
N SER A 104 -2.49 15.78 10.13
CA SER A 104 -1.13 16.28 9.99
C SER A 104 -0.64 16.62 11.38
N VAL A 105 0.36 15.89 11.89
CA VAL A 105 1.12 16.33 13.06
C VAL A 105 2.27 17.17 12.52
N SER A 106 2.26 18.45 12.88
CA SER A 106 3.29 19.47 12.62
C SER A 106 4.61 19.16 13.31
#